data_AF-A0A1Q5SFV0-F1
#
_entry.id   AF-A0A1Q5SFV0-F1
#
_cell.length_a   1.000
_cell.length_b   1.000
_cell.length_c   1.000
_cell.angle_alpha   90.00
_cell.angle_beta   90.00
_cell.angle_gamma   90.00
#
_symmetry.space_group_name_H-M   'P 1'
#
loop_
_entity.id
_entity.type
_entity.pdbx_description
1 polymer ?
#
loop_
_entity_poly.entity_id
_entity_poly.type
_entity_poly.pdbx_seq_one_letter_code
_entity_poly.pdbx_strand_id
1 'polypeptide(L)' 'MIEKRTAQRHRVFKGGTITFEDCGIACTVRNMSASGAAIDLENPVTLPKSFTLSIARDNFVRNCRTVWRNDKRVGLAFVQ' A
#
# COMPACT_ATOMS: atom_id res chain seq x y z
N MET A 1 -15.60 -21.31 -1.28
CA MET A 1 -14.71 -20.21 -0.89
C MET A 1 -14.95 -19.08 -1.90
N ILE A 2 -15.73 -18.05 -1.55
CA ILE A 2 -16.10 -17.00 -2.51
C ILE A 2 -14.91 -16.04 -2.67
N GLU A 3 -14.31 -16.03 -3.85
CA GLU A 3 -13.23 -15.12 -4.19
C GLU A 3 -13.78 -13.70 -4.31
N LYS A 4 -13.73 -12.92 -3.22
CA LYS A 4 -14.23 -11.54 -3.16
C LYS A 4 -13.31 -10.50 -3.84
N ARG A 5 -12.36 -10.93 -4.67
CA ARG A 5 -11.25 -10.08 -5.14
C ARG A 5 -11.41 -9.78 -6.63
N THR A 6 -11.50 -8.50 -6.96
CA THR A 6 -11.77 -8.01 -8.33
C THR A 6 -10.55 -8.00 -9.26
N ALA A 7 -9.32 -8.11 -8.72
CA ALA A 7 -8.09 -8.00 -9.52
C ALA A 7 -7.01 -8.99 -9.05
N GLN A 8 -6.31 -9.59 -10.02
CA GLN A 8 -5.16 -10.47 -9.78
C GLN A 8 -4.00 -9.70 -9.13
N ARG A 9 -3.33 -10.32 -8.15
CA ARG A 9 -2.18 -9.74 -7.45
C ARG A 9 -0.88 -10.36 -7.93
N HIS A 10 0.07 -9.53 -8.30
CA HIS A 10 1.43 -9.93 -8.61
C HIS A 10 2.30 -9.73 -7.37
N ARG A 11 3.05 -10.77 -7.00
CA ARG A 11 4.07 -10.66 -5.94
C ARG A 11 5.18 -9.75 -6.43
N VAL A 12 5.55 -8.78 -5.61
CA VAL A 12 6.62 -7.83 -5.91
C VAL A 12 7.47 -7.62 -4.66
N PHE A 13 8.69 -7.13 -4.85
CA PHE A 13 9.56 -6.68 -3.77
C PHE A 13 10.12 -5.31 -4.15
N LYS A 14 9.39 -4.26 -3.78
CA LYS A 14 9.74 -2.88 -4.15
C LYS A 14 9.79 -2.00 -2.91
N GLY A 15 10.74 -1.08 -2.88
CA GLY A 15 10.72 0.01 -1.91
C GLY A 15 9.68 1.04 -2.32
N GLY A 16 8.87 1.49 -1.38
CA GLY A 16 7.91 2.57 -1.58
C GLY A 16 7.91 3.53 -0.39
N THR A 17 7.30 4.69 -0.60
CA THR A 17 7.13 5.71 0.45
C THR A 17 5.65 6.02 0.58
N ILE A 18 5.17 6.01 1.82
CA ILE A 18 3.85 6.52 2.16
C ILE A 18 4.01 7.98 2.57
N THR A 19 3.21 8.87 1.99
CA THR A 19 3.19 10.29 2.36
C THR A 19 1.81 10.76 2.80
N PHE A 20 1.77 11.47 3.93
CA PHE A 20 0.60 12.14 4.48
C PHE A 20 1.04 13.23 5.46
N GLU A 21 0.30 14.34 5.58
CA GLU A 21 0.53 15.39 6.58
C GLU A 21 2.03 15.75 6.76
N ASP A 22 2.71 16.02 5.64
CA ASP A 22 4.15 16.33 5.56
C ASP A 22 5.12 15.26 6.09
N CYS A 23 4.61 14.09 6.46
CA CYS A 23 5.37 12.92 6.89
C CYS A 23 5.60 11.96 5.70
N GLY A 24 6.82 11.43 5.60
CA GLY A 24 7.19 10.38 4.65
C GLY A 24 7.69 9.14 5.37
N ILE A 25 7.06 7.99 5.13
CA ILE A 25 7.39 6.72 5.80
C ILE A 25 7.80 5.68 4.77
N ALA A 26 9.00 5.13 4.91
CA ALA A 26 9.47 4.04 4.07
C ALA A 26 8.65 2.77 4.30
N CYS A 27 8.35 2.05 3.23
CA CYS A 27 7.63 0.78 3.27
C CYS A 27 8.15 -0.18 2.20
N THR A 28 7.87 -1.47 2.38
CA THR A 28 8.15 -2.50 1.38
C THR A 28 6.85 -2.96 0.74
N VAL A 29 6.70 -2.79 -0.56
CA VAL A 29 5.57 -3.32 -1.32
C VAL A 29 5.79 -4.80 -1.60
N ARG A 30 4.84 -5.64 -1.14
CA ARG A 30 4.92 -7.11 -1.16
C ARG A 30 4.06 -7.75 -2.26
N ASN A 31 2.99 -7.08 -2.64
CA ASN A 31 2.18 -7.43 -3.80
C ASN A 31 1.39 -6.21 -4.29
N MET A 32 1.08 -6.20 -5.58
CA MET A 32 0.27 -5.16 -6.22
C MET A 32 -0.77 -5.79 -7.15
N SER A 33 -1.86 -5.07 -7.36
CA SER A 33 -2.91 -5.34 -8.33
C SER A 33 -3.34 -4.01 -8.95
N ALA A 34 -4.20 -4.03 -9.96
CA ALA A 34 -4.75 -2.81 -10.55
C ALA A 34 -5.49 -1.91 -9.54
N SER A 35 -6.07 -2.50 -8.49
CA SER A 35 -6.94 -1.80 -7.53
C SER A 35 -6.33 -1.60 -6.13
N GLY A 36 -5.10 -2.06 -5.89
CA GLY A 36 -4.51 -1.97 -4.56
C GLY A 36 -3.19 -2.69 -4.41
N ALA A 37 -2.63 -2.62 -3.20
CA ALA A 37 -1.34 -3.20 -2.84
C ALA A 37 -1.34 -3.76 -1.42
N ALA A 38 -0.35 -4.58 -1.09
CA ALA A 38 -0.01 -4.86 0.31
C ALA A 38 1.43 -4.42 0.56
N ILE A 39 1.62 -3.74 1.69
CA ILE A 39 2.89 -3.16 2.12
C ILE A 39 3.27 -3.68 3.51
N ASP A 40 4.57 -3.73 3.78
CA ASP A 40 5.12 -3.91 5.11
C ASP A 40 5.71 -2.59 5.60
N LEU A 41 5.40 -2.24 6.85
CA LEU A 41 5.98 -1.12 7.58
C LEU A 41 7.01 -1.67 8.58
N GLU A 42 8.15 -0.99 8.73
CA GLU A 42 9.16 -1.41 9.70
C GLU A 42 8.66 -1.29 11.15
N ASN A 43 7.91 -0.21 11.41
CA ASN A 43 7.36 0.13 12.71
C ASN A 43 5.82 0.20 12.67
N PRO A 44 5.13 -0.09 13.79
CA PRO A 44 3.69 0.13 13.89
C PRO A 44 3.39 1.63 13.85
N VAL A 45 2.87 2.12 12.73
CA VAL A 45 2.46 3.53 12.59
C VAL A 45 0.96 3.63 12.38
N THR A 46 0.30 4.62 12.99
CA THR A 46 -1.10 4.95 12.68
C THR A 46 -1.17 5.69 11.35
N LEU A 47 -1.82 5.09 10.36
CA LEU A 47 -2.02 5.72 9.06
C LEU A 47 -3.35 6.48 9.04
N PRO A 48 -3.43 7.66 8.40
CA PRO A 48 -4.68 8.38 8.24
C PRO A 48 -5.65 7.63 7.29
N LYS A 49 -6.88 8.15 7.18
CA LYS A 49 -7.92 7.56 6.30
C LYS A 49 -7.50 7.51 4.84
N SER A 50 -6.73 8.50 4.38
CA SER A 50 -6.19 8.59 3.03
C SER A 50 -4.74 9.07 3.06
N PHE A 51 -3.89 8.46 2.25
CA PHE A 51 -2.47 8.80 2.12
C PHE A 51 -1.98 8.38 0.74
N THR A 52 -0.86 8.93 0.31
CA THR A 52 -0.29 8.60 -1.00
C THR A 52 0.76 7.51 -0.86
N LEU A 53 0.71 6.50 -1.73
CA LEU A 53 1.80 5.54 -1.94
C LEU A 53 2.57 5.95 -3.19
N SER A 54 3.89 6.08 -3.05
CA SER A 54 4.81 6.27 -4.18
C SER A 54 5.81 5.13 -4.29
N ILE A 55 6.14 4.74 -5.51
CA ILE A 55 7.20 3.77 -5.83
C ILE A 55 8.07 4.41 -6.92
N ALA A 56 9.18 5.01 -6.50
CA ALA A 56 10.02 5.83 -7.37
C ALA A 56 10.53 5.07 -8.60
N ARG A 57 10.97 3.81 -8.43
CA ARG A 57 11.47 2.98 -9.56
C ARG A 57 10.43 2.67 -10.62
N ASP A 58 9.15 2.79 -10.29
CA ASP A 58 8.04 2.52 -11.21
C ASP A 58 7.39 3.80 -11.75
N ASN A 59 7.86 5.00 -11.33
CA ASN A 59 7.13 6.26 -11.50
C ASN A 59 5.65 6.16 -11.08
N PHE A 60 5.39 5.37 -10.03
CA PHE A 60 4.05 5.07 -9.56
C PHE A 60 3.70 5.97 -8.39
N VAL A 61 2.56 6.65 -8.48
CA VAL A 61 1.97 7.45 -7.40
C VAL A 61 0.46 7.23 -7.41
N ARG A 62 -0.11 6.85 -6.26
CA ARG A 62 -1.56 6.69 -6.08
C ARG A 62 -1.99 7.09 -4.67
N ASN A 63 -3.11 7.79 -4.59
CA ASN A 63 -3.81 7.94 -3.32
C ASN A 63 -4.38 6.58 -2.91
N CYS A 64 -4.34 6.29 -1.61
CA CYS A 64 -4.64 4.99 -1.03
C CYS A 64 -5.47 5.15 0.23
N ARG A 65 -6.26 4.12 0.53
CA ARG A 65 -6.87 3.92 1.85
C ARG A 65 -6.52 2.55 2.40
N THR A 66 -6.40 2.46 3.71
CA THR A 66 -6.22 1.18 4.40
C THR A 66 -7.51 0.36 4.33
N VAL A 67 -7.40 -0.92 3.94
CA VAL A 67 -8.52 -1.87 3.92
C VAL A 67 -8.43 -2.92 5.02
N TRP A 68 -7.21 -3.28 5.42
CA TRP A 68 -6.96 -4.19 6.55
C TRP A 68 -5.54 -4.00 7.05
N ARG A 69 -5.28 -4.45 8.28
CA ARG A 69 -3.96 -4.45 8.89
C ARG A 69 -3.75 -5.74 9.68
N ASN A 70 -2.55 -6.29 9.60
CA ASN A 70 -2.09 -7.37 10.44
C ASN A 70 -0.63 -7.11 10.85
N ASP A 71 -0.43 -6.73 12.11
CA ASP A 71 0.87 -6.37 12.66
C ASP A 71 1.59 -5.32 11.79
N LYS A 72 2.69 -5.70 11.13
CA LYS A 72 3.49 -4.85 10.23
C LYS A 72 2.95 -4.77 8.80
N ARG A 73 2.05 -5.67 8.39
CA ARG A 73 1.52 -5.71 7.02
C ARG A 73 0.20 -4.97 6.91
N VAL A 74 0.10 -4.08 5.94
CA VAL A 74 -1.09 -3.28 5.65
C VAL A 74 -1.57 -3.54 4.24
N GLY A 75 -2.87 -3.80 4.10
CA GLY A 75 -3.54 -3.86 2.80
C GLY A 75 -4.10 -2.50 2.41
N LEU A 76 -3.87 -2.10 1.17
CA LEU A 76 -4.26 -0.83 0.60
C LEU A 76 -5.22 -1.03 -0.57
N ALA A 77 -6.22 -0.16 -0.69
CA ALA A 77 -6.98 0.05 -1.91
C ALA A 77 -6.58 1.39 -2.52
N PHE A 78 -6.37 1.42 -3.84
CA PHE A 78 -6.16 2.65 -4.57
C PHE A 78 -7.48 3.40 -4.70
N VAL A 79 -7.49 4.68 -4.34
CA VAL A 79 -8.62 5.58 -4.56
C VAL A 79 -8.39 6.31 -5.87
N GLN A 80 -9.46 6.39 -6.65
CA GLN A 80 -9.53 7.14 -7.89
C GLN A 80 -9.86 8.60 -7.57
#